data_AF-A0A1Y5IL69-F1
#
_entry.id   AF-A0A1Y5IL69-F1
#
_cell.length_a   1.000
_cell.length_b   1.000
_cell.length_c   1.000
_cell.angle_alpha   90.00
_cell.angle_beta   90.00
_cell.angle_gamma   90.00
#
_symmetry.space_group_name_H-M   'P 1'
#
loop_
_entity.id
_entity.type
_entity.pdbx_description
1 polymer ?
#
loop_
_entity_poly.entity_id
_entity_poly.type
_entity_poly.pdbx_seq_one_letter_code
_entity_poly.pdbx_strand_id
1 'polypeptide(L)'
;MCAIVRAHARAARAALDATASYVRTHGQSYARASAATRDAFEAETAASIEDCQRCVGAARDAIERARTSGGLGRGECAAHLHGIALTLSDRLREVARAFDGVRERRFEETLARAERERQRRRAALIATYDVGEERRGVESVRVEGIEREQTQVAVRRQDGLEEELTQLLEQVRTAEKNVMEMSALSSLFATHVQAQAEQIETLYHDAVESSRHFEMGNVEMKKTIERKGDAQRYVAIILFIATFGLLFLDWYSG
;
A
#
# COMPACT_ATOMS: atom_id res chain seq x y z
N MET A 1 -18.97 -13.33 -17.08
CA MET A 1 -17.68 -12.76 -16.63
C MET A 1 -17.70 -11.26 -16.37
N CYS A 2 -18.10 -10.41 -17.32
CA CYS A 2 -18.06 -8.94 -17.13
C CYS A 2 -18.91 -8.43 -15.93
N ALA A 3 -20.00 -9.12 -15.57
CA ALA A 3 -20.80 -8.80 -14.39
C ALA A 3 -20.10 -9.12 -13.05
N ILE A 4 -19.34 -10.21 -12.99
CA ILE A 4 -18.59 -10.64 -11.80
C ILE A 4 -17.46 -9.65 -11.51
N VAL A 5 -16.71 -9.27 -12.54
CA VAL A 5 -15.64 -8.26 -12.41
C VAL A 5 -16.19 -6.91 -11.95
N ARG A 6 -17.33 -6.48 -12.51
CA ARG A 6 -18.02 -5.26 -12.06
C ARG A 6 -18.50 -5.34 -10.61
N ALA A 7 -18.96 -6.51 -10.16
CA ALA A 7 -19.39 -6.70 -8.77
C ALA A 7 -18.21 -6.55 -7.80
N HIS A 8 -17.09 -7.23 -8.08
CA HIS A 8 -15.87 -7.10 -7.26
C HIS A 8 -15.31 -5.67 -7.26
N ALA A 9 -15.29 -5.01 -8.43
CA ALA A 9 -14.84 -3.63 -8.53
C ALA A 9 -15.72 -2.65 -7.73
N ARG A 10 -17.05 -2.84 -7.73
CA ARG A 10 -17.98 -2.04 -6.91
C ARG A 10 -17.76 -2.28 -5.42
N ALA A 11 -17.57 -3.53 -5.01
CA ALA A 11 -17.30 -3.86 -3.62
C ALA A 11 -15.99 -3.23 -3.14
N ALA A 12 -14.91 -3.34 -3.93
CA ALA A 12 -13.62 -2.72 -3.63
C ALA A 12 -13.73 -1.20 -3.52
N ARG A 13 -14.46 -0.56 -4.44
CA ARG A 13 -14.68 0.89 -4.40
C ARG A 13 -15.48 1.32 -3.16
N ALA A 14 -16.54 0.60 -2.81
CA ALA A 14 -17.34 0.91 -1.63
C ALA A 14 -16.53 0.78 -0.34
N ALA A 15 -15.67 -0.25 -0.23
CA ALA A 15 -14.76 -0.42 0.89
C ALA A 15 -13.77 0.76 0.99
N LEU A 16 -13.12 1.12 -0.12
CA LEU A 16 -12.18 2.25 -0.18
C LEU A 16 -12.83 3.58 0.20
N ASP A 17 -14.02 3.86 -0.31
CA ASP A 17 -14.76 5.09 0.00
C ASP A 17 -15.18 5.13 1.49
N ALA A 18 -15.56 3.98 2.07
CA ALA A 18 -15.88 3.86 3.49
C ALA A 18 -14.65 4.13 4.38
N THR A 19 -13.51 3.49 4.08
CA THR A 19 -12.25 3.70 4.82
C THR A 19 -11.77 5.14 4.68
N ALA A 20 -11.83 5.72 3.47
CA ALA A 20 -11.48 7.13 3.24
C ALA A 20 -12.34 8.08 4.08
N SER A 21 -13.65 7.83 4.16
CA SER A 21 -14.57 8.60 4.98
C SER A 21 -14.26 8.46 6.46
N TYR A 22 -14.00 7.23 6.91
CA TYR A 22 -13.65 6.91 8.30
C TYR A 22 -12.37 7.65 8.73
N VAL A 23 -11.30 7.57 7.93
CA VAL A 23 -10.01 8.23 8.19
C VAL A 23 -10.17 9.75 8.24
N ARG A 24 -10.92 10.35 7.31
CA ARG A 24 -11.15 11.81 7.31
C ARG A 24 -11.93 12.28 8.54
N THR A 25 -12.95 11.53 8.93
CA THR A 25 -13.83 11.92 10.04
C THR A 25 -13.11 11.79 11.38
N HIS A 26 -12.45 10.65 11.60
CA HIS A 26 -11.76 10.37 12.85
C HIS A 26 -10.40 11.08 12.94
N GLY A 27 -9.75 11.37 11.80
CA GLY A 27 -8.50 12.12 11.75
C GLY A 27 -8.59 13.53 12.36
N GLN A 28 -9.75 14.19 12.31
CA GLN A 28 -9.96 15.49 12.96
C GLN A 28 -9.99 15.38 14.49
N SER A 29 -10.60 14.30 15.01
CA SER A 29 -10.68 14.01 16.44
C SER A 29 -9.41 13.35 16.99
N TYR A 30 -8.60 12.77 16.11
CA TYR A 30 -7.41 11.99 16.42
C TYR A 30 -6.37 12.78 17.22
N ALA A 31 -6.13 14.05 16.89
CA ALA A 31 -5.17 14.91 17.59
C ALA A 31 -5.53 15.16 19.07
N ARG A 32 -6.83 15.11 19.42
CA ARG A 32 -7.34 15.35 20.77
C ARG A 32 -7.60 14.06 21.54
N ALA A 33 -7.45 12.91 20.91
CA ALA A 33 -7.81 11.61 21.47
C ALA A 33 -6.74 11.08 22.44
N SER A 34 -7.17 10.19 23.34
CA SER A 34 -6.25 9.46 24.23
C SER A 34 -5.30 8.54 23.44
N ALA A 35 -4.18 8.13 24.02
CA ALA A 35 -3.26 7.20 23.36
C ALA A 35 -3.96 5.88 22.99
N ALA A 36 -4.74 5.30 23.90
CA ALA A 36 -5.50 4.08 23.67
C ALA A 36 -6.53 4.22 22.53
N THR A 37 -7.23 5.35 22.45
CA THR A 37 -8.18 5.63 21.36
C THR A 37 -7.48 5.77 20.01
N ARG A 38 -6.28 6.37 19.99
CA ARG A 38 -5.45 6.50 18.79
C ARG A 38 -4.95 5.15 18.30
N ASP A 39 -4.48 4.30 19.21
CA ASP A 39 -4.02 2.94 18.88
C ASP A 39 -5.16 2.07 18.36
N ALA A 40 -6.35 2.14 18.96
CA ALA A 40 -7.54 1.45 18.48
C ALA A 40 -7.94 1.91 17.06
N PHE A 41 -7.95 3.22 16.82
CA PHE A 41 -8.22 3.79 15.50
C PHE A 41 -7.19 3.34 14.45
N GLU A 42 -5.90 3.33 14.80
CA GLU A 42 -4.85 2.87 13.89
C GLU A 42 -4.99 1.39 13.56
N ALA A 43 -5.27 0.55 14.56
CA ALA A 43 -5.49 -0.89 14.37
C ALA A 43 -6.72 -1.15 13.49
N GLU A 44 -7.83 -0.46 13.73
CA GLU A 44 -9.06 -0.57 12.94
C GLU A 44 -8.85 -0.09 11.50
N THR A 45 -8.15 1.04 11.32
CA THR A 45 -7.85 1.58 9.98
C THR A 45 -6.90 0.65 9.22
N ALA A 46 -5.88 0.11 9.89
CA ALA A 46 -4.96 -0.85 9.29
C ALA A 46 -5.69 -2.12 8.82
N ALA A 47 -6.58 -2.67 9.65
CA ALA A 47 -7.43 -3.81 9.27
C ALA A 47 -8.33 -3.47 8.08
N SER A 48 -8.95 -2.28 8.08
CA SER A 48 -9.80 -1.81 6.99
C SER A 48 -9.03 -1.63 5.66
N ILE A 49 -7.77 -1.17 5.72
CA ILE A 49 -6.88 -1.07 4.55
C ILE A 49 -6.51 -2.46 4.04
N GLU A 50 -6.23 -3.43 4.92
CA GLU A 50 -5.97 -4.82 4.53
C GLU A 50 -7.18 -5.46 3.84
N ASP A 51 -8.39 -5.19 4.35
CA ASP A 51 -9.63 -5.61 3.71
C ASP A 51 -9.81 -4.97 2.32
N CYS A 52 -9.46 -3.69 2.18
CA CYS A 52 -9.44 -3.01 0.88
C CYS A 52 -8.44 -3.66 -0.08
N GLN A 53 -7.23 -3.96 0.38
CA GLN A 53 -6.20 -4.66 -0.40
C GLN A 53 -6.71 -6.02 -0.88
N ARG A 54 -7.38 -6.79 0.00
CA ARG A 54 -8.00 -8.08 -0.34
C ARG A 54 -9.09 -7.93 -1.40
N CYS A 55 -9.93 -6.89 -1.28
CA CYS A 55 -10.97 -6.60 -2.28
C CYS A 55 -10.38 -6.22 -3.64
N VAL A 56 -9.33 -5.39 -3.66
CA VAL A 56 -8.61 -5.01 -4.89
C VAL A 56 -7.93 -6.23 -5.51
N GLY A 57 -7.30 -7.09 -4.70
CA GLY A 57 -6.74 -8.38 -5.14
C GLY A 57 -7.80 -9.30 -5.75
N ALA A 58 -8.96 -9.46 -5.10
CA ALA A 58 -10.06 -10.27 -5.64
C ALA A 58 -10.61 -9.71 -6.97
N ALA A 59 -10.70 -8.39 -7.10
CA ALA A 59 -11.09 -7.74 -8.35
C ALA A 59 -10.05 -7.99 -9.46
N ARG A 60 -8.76 -7.92 -9.13
CA ARG A 60 -7.66 -8.24 -10.03
C ARG A 60 -7.72 -9.69 -10.52
N ASP A 61 -7.82 -10.65 -9.60
CA ASP A 61 -7.87 -12.06 -9.98
C ASP A 61 -9.12 -12.38 -10.80
N ALA A 62 -10.24 -11.68 -10.57
CA ALA A 62 -11.43 -11.78 -11.41
C ALA A 62 -11.19 -11.26 -12.83
N ILE A 63 -10.41 -10.18 -13.00
CA ILE A 63 -9.98 -9.66 -14.30
C ILE A 63 -9.09 -10.68 -15.00
N GLU A 64 -8.11 -11.25 -14.28
CA GLU A 64 -7.18 -12.24 -14.84
C GLU A 64 -7.89 -13.53 -15.28
N ARG A 65 -8.82 -14.05 -14.48
CA ARG A 65 -9.68 -15.18 -14.86
C ARG A 65 -10.56 -14.88 -16.08
N ALA A 66 -11.07 -13.65 -16.20
CA ALA A 66 -11.82 -13.24 -17.38
C ALA A 66 -10.92 -13.17 -18.63
N ARG A 67 -9.64 -12.86 -18.47
CA ARG A 67 -8.64 -12.84 -19.54
C ARG A 67 -8.29 -14.24 -20.03
N THR A 68 -7.90 -15.15 -19.13
CA THR A 68 -7.41 -16.50 -19.48
C THR A 68 -8.47 -17.38 -20.12
N SER A 69 -9.74 -17.14 -19.82
CA SER A 69 -10.88 -17.86 -20.39
C SER A 69 -11.27 -17.43 -21.80
N GLY A 70 -10.55 -16.48 -22.42
CA GLY A 70 -10.86 -15.99 -23.77
C GLY A 70 -12.18 -15.24 -23.89
N GLY A 71 -12.88 -14.98 -22.77
CA GLY A 71 -14.16 -14.29 -22.73
C GLY A 71 -14.08 -12.78 -22.97
N LEU A 72 -12.87 -12.24 -23.07
CA LEU A 72 -12.60 -10.82 -23.38
C LEU A 72 -12.37 -10.61 -24.88
N GLY A 73 -13.31 -11.05 -25.71
CA GLY A 73 -13.35 -10.67 -27.11
C GLY A 73 -13.78 -9.21 -27.27
N ARG A 74 -12.86 -8.25 -27.08
CA ARG A 74 -12.84 -6.86 -27.59
C ARG A 74 -11.81 -6.03 -26.83
N GLY A 75 -10.89 -5.36 -27.53
CA GLY A 75 -9.89 -4.46 -26.95
C GLY A 75 -10.46 -3.34 -26.07
N GLU A 76 -11.70 -2.89 -26.35
CA GLU A 76 -12.45 -1.93 -25.53
C GLU A 76 -12.72 -2.42 -24.10
N CYS A 77 -12.89 -3.73 -23.91
CA CYS A 77 -13.16 -4.32 -22.60
C CYS A 77 -11.86 -4.45 -21.78
N ALA A 78 -10.73 -4.77 -22.42
CA ALA A 78 -9.42 -4.86 -21.76
C ALA A 78 -8.95 -3.50 -21.22
N ALA A 79 -9.06 -2.44 -22.03
CA ALA A 79 -8.74 -1.08 -21.61
C ALA A 79 -9.65 -0.62 -20.45
N HIS A 80 -10.95 -0.94 -20.52
CA HIS A 80 -11.90 -0.61 -19.46
C HIS A 80 -11.58 -1.32 -18.14
N LEU A 81 -11.27 -2.62 -18.17
CA LEU A 81 -10.92 -3.40 -16.99
C LEU A 81 -9.60 -2.94 -16.36
N HIS A 82 -8.62 -2.57 -17.18
CA HIS A 82 -7.38 -1.97 -16.70
C HIS A 82 -7.62 -0.60 -16.05
N GLY A 83 -8.43 0.27 -16.67
CA GLY A 83 -8.81 1.55 -16.08
C GLY A 83 -9.48 1.40 -14.71
N ILE A 84 -10.33 0.37 -14.54
CA ILE A 84 -10.91 0.01 -13.24
C ILE A 84 -9.80 -0.37 -12.24
N ALA A 85 -8.89 -1.26 -12.60
CA ALA A 85 -7.81 -1.71 -11.73
C ALA A 85 -6.89 -0.55 -11.30
N LEU A 86 -6.49 0.32 -12.25
CA LEU A 86 -5.70 1.52 -11.96
C LEU A 86 -6.42 2.47 -11.01
N THR A 87 -7.70 2.75 -11.28
CA THR A 87 -8.50 3.64 -10.41
C THR A 87 -8.58 3.09 -9.00
N LEU A 88 -8.81 1.78 -8.84
CA LEU A 88 -8.89 1.14 -7.53
C LEU A 88 -7.56 1.23 -6.77
N SER A 89 -6.43 0.99 -7.44
CA SER A 89 -5.11 1.09 -6.81
C SER A 89 -4.65 2.52 -6.55
N ASP A 90 -5.09 3.49 -7.36
CA ASP A 90 -4.87 4.90 -7.09
C ASP A 90 -5.65 5.36 -5.85
N ARG A 91 -6.91 4.93 -5.73
CA ARG A 91 -7.73 5.17 -4.53
C ARG A 91 -7.17 4.50 -3.29
N LEU A 92 -6.67 3.27 -3.41
CA LEU A 92 -5.99 2.60 -2.29
C LEU A 92 -4.74 3.38 -1.84
N ARG A 93 -3.92 3.86 -2.79
CA ARG A 93 -2.76 4.72 -2.49
C ARG A 93 -3.16 6.03 -1.83
N GLU A 94 -4.25 6.65 -2.28
CA GLU A 94 -4.79 7.87 -1.67
C GLU A 94 -5.21 7.65 -0.21
N VAL A 95 -5.91 6.54 0.08
CA VAL A 95 -6.31 6.17 1.45
C VAL A 95 -5.09 5.87 2.32
N ALA A 96 -4.13 5.10 1.80
CA ALA A 96 -2.90 4.77 2.51
C ALA A 96 -2.11 6.04 2.87
N ARG A 97 -1.93 6.97 1.91
CA ARG A 97 -1.27 8.26 2.15
C ARG A 97 -2.00 9.12 3.17
N ALA A 98 -3.34 9.15 3.12
CA ALA A 98 -4.14 9.88 4.09
C ALA A 98 -3.94 9.33 5.50
N PHE A 99 -3.85 8.01 5.65
CA PHE A 99 -3.56 7.35 6.92
C PHE A 99 -2.13 7.60 7.39
N ASP A 100 -1.14 7.47 6.50
CA ASP A 100 0.27 7.76 6.81
C ASP A 100 0.44 9.21 7.29
N GLY A 101 -0.23 10.18 6.67
CA GLY A 101 -0.19 11.58 7.10
C GLY A 101 -0.86 11.85 8.46
N VAL A 102 -1.73 10.98 8.94
CA VAL A 102 -2.26 11.04 10.32
C VAL A 102 -1.22 10.48 11.30
N ARG A 103 -0.54 9.39 10.94
CA ARG A 103 0.51 8.76 11.75
C ARG A 103 1.77 9.60 11.84
N GLU A 104 2.17 10.25 10.75
CA GLU A 104 3.32 11.17 10.70
C GLU A 104 3.15 12.32 11.70
N ARG A 105 1.97 12.94 11.74
CA ARG A 105 1.65 13.97 12.76
C ARG A 105 1.76 13.43 14.18
N ARG A 106 1.35 12.18 14.43
CA ARG A 106 1.54 11.54 15.74
C ARG A 106 3.02 11.37 16.07
N PHE A 107 3.85 10.96 15.09
CA PHE A 107 5.29 10.78 15.28
C PHE A 107 5.96 12.11 15.61
N GLU A 108 5.68 13.14 14.82
CA GLU A 108 6.17 14.49 15.08
C GLU A 108 5.74 15.00 16.46
N GLU A 109 4.47 14.80 16.85
CA GLU A 109 3.99 15.21 18.17
C GLU A 109 4.65 14.42 19.31
N THR A 110 4.84 13.12 19.14
CA THR A 110 5.46 12.25 20.15
C THR A 110 6.92 12.63 20.34
N LEU A 111 7.63 12.85 19.23
CA LEU A 111 9.01 13.30 19.23
C LEU A 111 9.13 14.69 19.86
N ALA A 112 8.30 15.65 19.45
CA ALA A 112 8.31 17.01 20.01
C ALA A 112 7.96 17.03 21.50
N ARG A 113 7.05 16.17 21.97
CA ARG A 113 6.75 16.03 23.40
C ARG A 113 7.95 15.46 24.16
N ALA A 114 8.58 14.40 23.64
CA ALA A 114 9.78 13.82 24.24
C ALA A 114 10.94 14.82 24.28
N GLU A 115 11.14 15.61 23.23
CA GLU A 115 12.15 16.66 23.17
C GLU A 115 11.88 17.78 24.17
N ARG A 116 10.62 18.24 24.28
CA ARG A 116 10.24 19.26 25.27
C ARG A 116 10.42 18.77 26.70
N GLU A 117 10.04 17.52 26.97
CA GLU A 117 10.22 16.94 28.29
C GLU A 117 11.71 16.79 28.63
N ARG A 118 12.53 16.35 27.66
CA ARG A 118 13.98 16.33 27.78
C ARG A 118 14.54 17.73 28.06
N GLN A 119 14.11 18.76 27.33
CA GLN A 119 14.55 20.14 27.56
C GLN A 119 14.16 20.64 28.95
N ARG A 120 12.91 20.38 29.39
CA ARG A 120 12.43 20.76 30.73
C ARG A 120 13.20 20.07 31.84
N ARG A 121 13.39 18.76 31.75
CA ARG A 121 14.16 17.99 32.74
C ARG A 121 15.63 18.39 32.75
N ARG A 122 16.23 18.66 31.59
CA ARG A 122 17.59 19.20 31.50
C ARG A 122 17.70 20.58 32.15
N ALA A 123 16.72 21.46 31.93
CA ALA A 123 16.68 22.77 32.57
C ALA A 123 16.49 22.66 34.09
N ALA A 124 15.65 21.72 34.55
CA ALA A 124 15.48 21.43 35.96
C ALA A 124 16.77 20.91 36.61
N LEU A 125 17.48 19.99 35.95
CA LEU A 125 18.78 19.46 36.38
C LEU A 125 19.85 20.58 36.52
N ILE A 126 19.87 21.52 35.56
CA ILE A 126 20.78 22.67 35.62
C ILE A 126 20.39 23.58 36.80
N ALA A 127 19.11 23.85 37.00
CA ALA A 127 18.63 24.69 38.09
C ALA A 127 18.89 24.08 39.49
N THR A 128 18.76 22.75 39.65
CA THR A 128 19.05 22.07 40.92
C THR A 128 20.54 22.09 41.25
N TYR A 129 21.41 22.02 40.24
CA TYR A 129 22.85 22.17 40.39
C TYR A 129 23.22 23.62 40.81
N ASP A 130 22.67 24.62 40.13
CA ASP A 130 22.96 26.05 40.35
C ASP A 130 22.54 26.52 41.76
N VAL A 131 21.33 26.13 42.21
CA VAL A 131 20.85 26.38 43.59
C VAL A 131 21.72 25.66 44.63
N GLY A 132 22.34 24.54 44.26
CA GLY A 132 23.29 23.80 45.08
C GLY A 132 24.64 24.51 45.24
N GLU A 133 25.11 25.23 44.21
CA GLU A 133 26.32 26.07 44.27
C GLU A 133 26.08 27.38 45.03
N GLU A 134 24.96 28.06 44.80
CA GLU A 134 24.63 29.31 45.51
C GLU A 134 24.55 29.11 47.03
N ARG A 135 23.96 28.00 47.50
CA ARG A 135 23.97 27.64 48.93
C ARG A 135 25.39 27.40 49.47
N ARG A 136 26.30 26.89 48.64
CA ARG A 136 27.70 26.63 49.00
C ARG A 136 28.49 27.93 49.18
N GLY A 137 28.18 28.97 48.40
CA GLY A 137 28.80 30.30 48.51
C GLY A 137 28.42 31.06 49.77
N VAL A 138 27.28 30.73 50.40
CA VAL A 138 26.79 31.39 51.63
C VAL A 138 27.31 30.70 52.91
N GLU A 139 27.76 29.44 52.84
CA GLU A 139 28.10 28.62 54.00
C GLU A 139 29.62 28.55 54.31
N SER A 140 30.45 29.40 53.69
CA SER A 140 31.93 29.36 53.82
C SER A 140 32.48 29.95 55.13
N VAL A 141 31.80 29.75 56.27
CA VAL A 141 32.34 30.10 57.59
C VAL A 141 32.21 28.91 58.56
N ARG A 142 33.33 28.17 58.70
CA ARG A 142 33.90 27.49 59.91
C ARG A 142 34.21 25.96 59.82
N VAL A 143 35.50 25.67 59.57
CA VAL A 143 36.47 24.70 60.18
C VAL A 143 36.16 23.18 60.31
N GLU A 144 36.98 22.39 59.60
CA GLU A 144 37.48 20.98 59.76
C GLU A 144 36.52 19.80 60.06
N GLY A 145 35.40 19.96 60.77
CA GLY A 145 34.41 18.88 60.93
C GLY A 145 33.57 18.64 59.67
N ILE A 146 33.50 19.67 58.81
CA ILE A 146 32.63 19.77 57.65
C ILE A 146 33.15 18.98 56.44
N GLU A 147 34.44 18.61 56.39
CA GLU A 147 35.05 18.00 55.19
C GLU A 147 34.53 16.59 54.88
N ARG A 148 34.26 15.78 55.92
CA ARG A 148 33.63 14.45 55.79
C ARG A 148 32.14 14.54 55.41
N GLU A 149 31.47 15.58 55.89
CA GLU A 149 30.05 15.82 55.61
C GLU A 149 29.87 16.40 54.19
N GLN A 150 30.75 17.30 53.77
CA GLN A 150 30.80 17.84 52.40
C GLN A 150 31.11 16.77 51.35
N THR A 151 32.01 15.82 51.65
CA THR A 151 32.28 14.70 50.74
C THR A 151 31.09 13.76 50.64
N GLN A 152 30.41 13.45 51.74
CA GLN A 152 29.20 12.61 51.72
C GLN A 152 28.02 13.29 51.00
N VAL A 153 27.86 14.60 51.14
CA VAL A 153 26.86 15.40 50.41
C VAL A 153 27.21 15.52 48.91
N ALA A 154 28.49 15.62 48.56
CA ALA A 154 28.94 15.65 47.16
C ALA A 154 28.67 14.32 46.46
N VAL A 155 28.96 13.19 47.11
CA VAL A 155 28.67 11.85 46.58
C VAL A 155 27.16 11.65 46.40
N ARG A 156 26.32 11.99 47.40
CA ARG A 156 24.86 11.93 47.25
C ARG A 156 24.31 12.78 46.09
N ARG A 157 24.93 13.93 45.81
CA ARG A 157 24.55 14.75 44.64
C ARG A 157 24.95 14.08 43.32
N GLN A 158 26.15 13.48 43.25
CA GLN A 158 26.54 12.71 42.07
C GLN A 158 25.59 11.54 41.82
N ASP A 159 25.27 10.76 42.86
CA ASP A 159 24.36 9.62 42.75
C ASP A 159 22.97 10.05 42.25
N GLY A 160 22.43 11.17 42.76
CA GLY A 160 21.14 11.71 42.31
C GLY A 160 21.16 12.22 40.86
N LEU A 161 22.26 12.85 40.42
CA LEU A 161 22.44 13.30 39.04
C LEU A 161 22.53 12.10 38.08
N GLU A 162 23.24 11.03 38.47
CA GLU A 162 23.36 9.80 37.69
C GLU A 162 22.01 9.08 37.55
N GLU A 163 21.21 9.07 38.60
CA GLU A 163 19.87 8.47 38.58
C GLU A 163 18.92 9.24 37.66
N GLU A 164 18.93 10.58 37.70
CA GLU A 164 18.15 11.43 36.80
C GLU A 164 18.59 11.31 35.32
N LEU A 165 19.91 11.23 35.05
CA LEU A 165 20.44 10.99 33.71
C LEU A 165 20.03 9.62 33.18
N THR A 166 20.05 8.59 34.03
CA THR A 166 19.61 7.24 33.66
C THR A 166 18.13 7.21 33.32
N GLN A 167 17.29 7.91 34.09
CA GLN A 167 15.86 8.05 33.78
C GLN A 167 15.61 8.80 32.47
N LEU A 168 16.39 9.84 32.16
CA LEU A 168 16.32 10.55 30.88
C LEU A 168 16.62 9.63 29.69
N LEU A 169 17.67 8.81 29.81
CA LEU A 169 18.04 7.87 28.75
C LEU A 169 16.96 6.81 28.52
N GLU A 170 16.37 6.29 29.59
CA GLU A 170 15.32 5.27 29.48
C GLU A 170 14.04 5.79 28.84
N GLN A 171 13.65 7.02 29.17
CA GLN A 171 12.49 7.68 28.53
C GLN A 171 12.73 7.95 27.05
N VAL A 172 13.93 8.41 26.67
CA VAL A 172 14.30 8.62 25.26
C VAL A 172 14.27 7.30 24.50
N ARG A 173 14.87 6.25 25.04
CA ARG A 173 14.84 4.91 24.42
C ARG A 173 13.41 4.39 24.23
N THR A 174 12.55 4.60 25.21
CA THR A 174 11.14 4.20 25.12
C THR A 174 10.41 4.98 24.02
N ALA A 175 10.62 6.29 23.94
CA ALA A 175 10.04 7.13 22.89
C ALA A 175 10.56 6.74 21.50
N GLU A 176 11.87 6.52 21.36
CA GLU A 176 12.50 6.05 20.12
C GLU A 176 11.94 4.70 19.68
N LYS A 177 11.82 3.74 20.60
CA LYS A 177 11.25 2.43 20.31
C LYS A 177 9.81 2.53 19.80
N ASN A 178 8.98 3.33 20.47
CA ASN A 178 7.59 3.53 20.05
C ASN A 178 7.50 4.14 18.64
N VAL A 179 8.36 5.12 18.32
CA VAL A 179 8.42 5.73 16.99
C VAL A 179 8.91 4.74 15.94
N MET A 180 9.92 3.92 16.25
CA MET A 180 10.44 2.89 15.34
C MET A 180 9.41 1.81 15.03
N GLU A 181 8.71 1.27 16.05
CA GLU A 181 7.68 0.25 15.88
C GLU A 181 6.54 0.77 14.99
N MET A 182 6.13 2.01 15.20
CA MET A 182 5.08 2.61 14.39
C MET A 182 5.54 2.85 12.94
N SER A 183 6.79 3.30 12.73
CA SER A 183 7.40 3.49 11.41
C SER A 183 7.51 2.18 10.61
N ALA A 184 7.94 1.10 11.27
CA ALA A 184 8.05 -0.23 10.65
C ALA A 184 6.71 -0.71 10.09
N LEU A 185 5.62 -0.53 10.83
CA LEU A 185 4.27 -0.86 10.35
C LEU A 185 3.89 -0.06 9.10
N SER A 186 4.13 1.25 9.06
CA SER A 186 3.82 2.06 7.85
C SER A 186 4.65 1.62 6.65
N SER A 187 5.94 1.32 6.86
CA SER A 187 6.84 0.91 5.78
C SER A 187 6.37 -0.38 5.11
N LEU A 188 5.89 -1.36 5.89
CA LEU A 188 5.36 -2.61 5.34
C LEU A 188 4.09 -2.35 4.53
N PHE A 189 3.15 -1.55 5.04
CA PHE A 189 1.94 -1.18 4.31
C PHE A 189 2.23 -0.46 2.99
N ALA A 190 3.13 0.53 3.00
CA ALA A 190 3.54 1.26 1.81
C ALA A 190 4.15 0.32 0.75
N THR A 191 4.96 -0.65 1.18
CA THR A 191 5.58 -1.65 0.30
C THR A 191 4.52 -2.53 -0.38
N HIS A 192 3.53 -3.02 0.38
CA HIS A 192 2.46 -3.87 -0.16
C HIS A 192 1.55 -3.12 -1.15
N VAL A 193 1.18 -1.87 -0.84
CA VAL A 193 0.38 -1.05 -1.75
C VAL A 193 1.15 -0.75 -3.04
N GLN A 194 2.45 -0.47 -2.95
CA GLN A 194 3.30 -0.24 -4.11
C GLN A 194 3.43 -1.49 -4.99
N ALA A 195 3.69 -2.65 -4.38
CA ALA A 195 3.76 -3.92 -5.10
C ALA A 195 2.44 -4.25 -5.82
N GLN A 196 1.29 -3.93 -5.21
CA GLN A 196 -0.02 -4.12 -5.83
C GLN A 196 -0.22 -3.21 -7.06
N ALA A 197 0.33 -1.99 -7.06
CA ALA A 197 0.25 -1.08 -8.19
C ALA A 197 1.09 -1.55 -9.39
N GLU A 198 2.33 -1.98 -9.14
CA GLU A 198 3.24 -2.47 -10.19
C GLU A 198 2.69 -3.73 -10.90
N GLN A 199 2.09 -4.64 -10.13
CA GLN A 199 1.43 -5.84 -10.68
C GLN A 199 0.21 -5.54 -11.57
N ILE A 200 -0.35 -4.32 -11.54
CA ILE A 200 -1.46 -3.92 -12.40
C ILE A 200 -0.98 -3.37 -13.75
N GLU A 201 0.22 -2.79 -13.79
CA GLU A 201 0.84 -2.33 -15.04
C GLU A 201 1.24 -3.52 -15.92
N THR A 202 1.78 -4.59 -15.32
CA THR A 202 2.10 -5.82 -16.06
C THR A 202 0.86 -6.46 -16.67
N LEU A 203 -0.26 -6.47 -15.94
CA LEU A 203 -1.54 -6.98 -16.45
C LEU A 203 -2.02 -6.25 -17.72
N TYR A 204 -1.69 -4.97 -17.90
CA TYR A 204 -2.03 -4.21 -19.10
C TYR A 204 -1.20 -4.63 -20.30
N HIS A 205 0.13 -4.69 -20.13
CA HIS A 205 1.04 -5.07 -21.21
C HIS A 205 0.65 -6.44 -21.78
N ASP A 206 0.46 -7.40 -20.89
CA ASP A 206 0.01 -8.75 -21.24
C ASP A 206 -1.38 -8.76 -21.91
N ALA A 207 -2.31 -7.91 -21.45
CA ALA A 207 -3.67 -7.86 -22.02
C ALA A 207 -3.68 -7.29 -23.45
N VAL A 208 -2.86 -6.27 -23.72
CA VAL A 208 -2.69 -5.69 -25.06
C VAL A 208 -2.03 -6.70 -26.00
N GLU A 209 -0.99 -7.38 -25.53
CA GLU A 209 -0.30 -8.42 -26.32
C GLU A 209 -1.23 -9.59 -26.64
N SER A 210 -1.95 -10.11 -25.63
CA SER A 210 -2.94 -11.16 -25.83
C SER A 210 -4.05 -10.75 -26.80
N SER A 211 -4.58 -9.52 -26.70
CA SER A 211 -5.57 -8.99 -27.64
C SER A 211 -5.03 -8.95 -29.07
N ARG A 212 -3.76 -8.56 -29.27
CA ARG A 212 -3.12 -8.57 -30.60
C ARG A 212 -2.98 -9.99 -31.15
N HIS A 213 -2.60 -10.96 -30.31
CA HIS A 213 -2.52 -12.36 -30.73
C HIS A 213 -3.88 -12.95 -31.12
N PHE A 214 -4.95 -12.62 -30.38
CA PHE A 214 -6.30 -13.04 -30.73
C PHE A 214 -6.80 -12.42 -32.03
N GLU A 215 -6.56 -11.12 -32.24
CA GLU A 215 -6.93 -10.44 -33.48
C GLU A 215 -6.23 -11.07 -34.70
N MET A 216 -4.92 -11.31 -34.59
CA MET A 216 -4.12 -11.97 -35.62
C MET A 216 -4.59 -13.41 -35.87
N GLY A 217 -4.86 -14.17 -34.82
CA GLY A 217 -5.39 -15.54 -34.93
C GLY A 217 -6.74 -15.59 -35.62
N ASN A 218 -7.65 -14.65 -35.32
CA ASN A 218 -8.98 -14.61 -35.94
C ASN A 218 -8.90 -14.27 -37.44
N VAL A 219 -7.95 -13.42 -37.83
CA VAL A 219 -7.65 -13.12 -39.24
C VAL A 219 -7.12 -14.35 -39.97
N GLU A 220 -6.19 -15.10 -39.37
CA GLU A 220 -5.66 -16.35 -39.95
C GLU A 220 -6.73 -17.44 -40.06
N MET A 221 -7.63 -17.57 -39.07
CA MET A 221 -8.78 -18.47 -39.15
C MET A 221 -9.73 -18.08 -40.28
N LYS A 222 -10.03 -16.79 -40.45
CA LYS A 222 -10.88 -16.30 -41.55
C LYS A 222 -10.25 -16.59 -42.92
N LYS A 223 -8.95 -16.32 -43.09
CA LYS A 223 -8.21 -16.67 -44.31
C LYS A 223 -8.23 -18.19 -44.58
N THR A 224 -8.15 -19.01 -43.53
CA THR A 224 -8.19 -20.48 -43.66
C THR A 224 -9.58 -20.98 -44.10
N ILE A 225 -10.65 -20.35 -43.60
CA ILE A 225 -12.03 -20.65 -44.02
C ILE A 225 -12.25 -20.24 -45.48
N GLU A 226 -11.77 -19.06 -45.87
CA GLU A 226 -11.86 -18.57 -47.25
C GLU A 226 -11.11 -19.50 -48.23
N ARG A 227 -9.91 -19.98 -47.86
CA ARG A 227 -9.17 -20.97 -48.65
C ARG A 227 -9.90 -22.31 -48.81
N LYS A 228 -10.61 -22.80 -47.79
CA LYS A 228 -11.41 -24.03 -47.90
C LYS A 228 -12.56 -23.87 -48.90
N GLY A 229 -13.21 -22.70 -48.92
CA GLY A 229 -14.28 -22.39 -49.86
C GLY A 229 -13.80 -22.34 -51.32
N ASP A 230 -12.60 -21.81 -51.56
CA ASP A 230 -12.01 -21.76 -52.89
C ASP A 230 -11.58 -23.15 -53.39
N ALA A 231 -10.96 -23.97 -52.53
CA ALA A 231 -10.58 -25.34 -52.89
C ALA A 231 -11.79 -26.19 -53.33
N GLN A 232 -12.92 -26.07 -52.63
CA GLN A 232 -14.15 -26.79 -52.96
C GLN A 232 -14.77 -26.32 -54.29
N ARG A 233 -14.66 -25.03 -54.62
CA ARG A 233 -15.08 -24.49 -55.93
C ARG A 233 -14.24 -25.05 -57.08
N TYR A 234 -12.93 -25.14 -56.94
CA TYR A 234 -12.06 -25.69 -57.98
C TYR A 234 -12.36 -27.18 -58.26
N VAL A 235 -12.57 -27.98 -57.22
CA VAL A 235 -12.95 -29.40 -57.37
C VAL A 235 -14.28 -29.56 -58.12
N ALA A 236 -15.28 -28.71 -57.82
CA ALA A 236 -16.56 -28.72 -58.52
C ALA A 236 -16.45 -28.38 -60.01
N ILE A 237 -15.60 -27.39 -60.37
CA ILE A 237 -15.36 -27.01 -61.78
C ILE A 237 -14.70 -28.15 -62.56
N ILE A 238 -13.69 -28.82 -61.98
CA ILE A 238 -13.01 -29.95 -62.62
C ILE A 238 -14.00 -31.09 -62.88
N LEU A 239 -14.82 -31.44 -61.89
CA LEU A 239 -15.85 -32.46 -62.06
C LEU A 239 -16.86 -32.10 -63.15
N PHE A 240 -17.32 -30.84 -63.17
CA PHE A 240 -18.23 -30.35 -64.21
C PHE A 240 -17.61 -30.51 -65.61
N ILE A 241 -16.38 -30.04 -65.82
CA ILE A 241 -15.69 -30.18 -67.11
C ILE A 241 -15.51 -31.65 -67.49
N ALA A 242 -15.18 -32.53 -66.53
CA ALA A 242 -15.02 -33.96 -66.79
C ALA A 242 -16.35 -34.62 -67.20
N THR A 243 -17.46 -34.29 -66.53
CA THR A 243 -18.79 -34.82 -66.89
C THR A 243 -19.23 -34.36 -68.28
N PHE A 244 -19.05 -33.08 -68.60
CA PHE A 244 -19.38 -32.55 -69.93
C PHE A 244 -18.45 -33.09 -71.02
N GLY A 245 -17.16 -33.26 -70.70
CA GLY A 245 -16.19 -33.88 -71.60
C GLY A 245 -16.53 -35.33 -71.94
N LEU A 246 -16.92 -36.12 -70.94
CA LEU A 246 -17.38 -37.50 -71.13
C LEU A 246 -18.69 -37.56 -71.94
N LEU A 247 -19.65 -36.67 -71.68
CA LEU A 247 -20.89 -36.58 -72.45
C LEU A 247 -20.63 -36.24 -73.92
N PHE A 248 -19.71 -35.32 -74.19
CA PHE A 248 -19.32 -34.96 -75.55
C PHE A 248 -18.60 -36.11 -76.28
N LEU A 249 -17.73 -36.83 -75.56
CA LEU A 249 -17.05 -38.01 -76.11
C LEU A 249 -18.02 -39.14 -76.44
N ASP A 250 -18.99 -39.39 -75.56
CA ASP A 250 -20.06 -40.36 -75.78
C ASP A 250 -20.87 -40.00 -77.04
N TRP A 251 -21.29 -38.74 -77.16
CA TRP A 251 -21.98 -38.22 -78.33
C TRP A 251 -21.17 -38.27 -79.63
N TYR A 252 -19.84 -38.09 -79.56
CA TYR A 252 -18.97 -38.18 -80.74
C TYR A 252 -18.66 -39.63 -81.14
N SER A 253 -18.72 -40.57 -80.18
CA SER A 253 -18.43 -41.99 -80.41
C SER A 253 -19.64 -42.83 -80.82
N GLY A 254 -20.84 -42.28 -80.70
CA GLY A 254 -22.10 -42.84 -81.23
C GLY A 254 -22.49 -42.22 -82.56
#